data_AF-A0A9W9CHA4-F1
#
_entry.id   AF-A0A9W9CHA4-F1
#
_cell.length_a   1.000
_cell.length_b   1.000
_cell.length_c   1.000
_cell.angle_alpha   90.00
_cell.angle_beta   90.00
_cell.angle_gamma   90.00
#
_symmetry.space_group_name_H-M   'P 1'
#
loop_
_entity.id
_entity.type
_entity.pdbx_description
1 polymer ?
#
loop_
_entity_poly.entity_id
_entity_poly.type
_entity_poly.pdbx_seq_one_letter_code
_entity_poly.pdbx_strand_id
1 'polypeptide(L)'
;MAQSGIFSASIAVQPCDYGQIITERIGCHYLTQELKKREDATALSKKCQYRLNILNILEAACAQWTGPGQAGARKEDVDMLKDDNKSAEELFSKFISLAETLDFSKAVAMHFGGQASEERTSLTQAWDDAVEDAEGTACTSLAGKLEFLDCPSVRDCLLHPLLVALLAFRLGGPINAANTAYAHEWKLPELDMSEEQSFHMEGDSGDFFEDHRITLVWETQHGEAKSASGKHHIFLTGDATPQPLQILSPVGDIDNAPMTIIYDSKSAALSYDCPGSGAVRKSITLDIHLNTVADDDIQLLSTQYEQMDLKRLTLAKVLTSFPGVNYAALFHTLLFEPKSLNAIVAKLSTLEISKPEPPPDTAGHSLNQAFEAYRRENLARIPPTIKRMENDILITGMYGAPAVFLERLCVKACRSIHLPIGRNLFPQTPLEENIECARKFIRDLPRSIIEDRLAEYAPTLFGQYSRLDLMSTMTLHRTGTLIGQRCLELTSQGFVDAECLLPSIAALAPTFGKALNGPKEIDIVQEPWVDDHDLDVYGTRCLYLFWCADWLSCYLKNPEEGPFMLVDSEKALEDTRRMRRAIEHAAKSLLINWVAWGLFVEALPRGGFTVRQPRGV
;
A
#
# COMPACT_ATOMS: atom_id res chain seq x y z
N MET A 1 -4.97 27.21 44.68
CA MET A 1 -4.31 27.01 45.98
C MET A 1 -3.55 25.70 45.91
N ALA A 2 -2.24 25.74 45.62
CA ALA A 2 -1.43 24.54 45.47
C ALA A 2 -1.06 24.01 46.86
N GLN A 3 -1.49 22.79 47.19
CA GLN A 3 -1.03 22.09 48.38
C GLN A 3 0.47 21.80 48.19
N SER A 4 1.31 22.47 48.98
CA SER A 4 2.72 22.16 49.17
C SER A 4 2.86 20.88 50.01
N GLY A 5 2.37 19.77 49.47
CA GLY A 5 2.43 18.45 50.10
C GLY A 5 3.39 17.54 49.37
N ILE A 6 4.10 16.70 50.12
CA ILE A 6 4.88 15.59 49.57
C ILE A 6 3.92 14.67 48.80
N PHE A 7 4.25 14.33 47.56
CA PHE A 7 3.49 13.43 46.70
C PHE A 7 4.19 12.06 46.63
N SER A 8 3.45 10.98 46.82
CA SER A 8 3.97 9.61 46.72
C SER A 8 3.46 8.95 45.44
N ALA A 9 4.34 8.61 44.52
CA ALA A 9 4.00 7.82 43.34
C ALA A 9 4.36 6.35 43.60
N SER A 10 3.34 5.51 43.71
CA SER A 10 3.46 4.06 43.89
C SER A 10 2.17 3.39 43.43
N ILE A 11 2.25 2.13 43.01
CA ILE A 11 1.08 1.31 42.68
C ILE A 11 0.86 0.21 43.72
N ALA A 12 -0.39 0.04 44.14
CA ALA A 12 -0.80 -1.06 45.02
C ALA A 12 -1.29 -2.25 44.19
N VAL A 13 -0.46 -3.30 44.09
CA VAL A 13 -0.79 -4.58 43.44
C VAL A 13 -0.42 -5.72 44.40
N GLN A 14 -1.31 -6.71 44.54
CA GLN A 14 -1.01 -7.88 45.37
C GLN A 14 0.01 -8.77 44.66
N PRO A 15 1.02 -9.33 45.36
CA PRO A 15 2.03 -10.20 44.74
C PRO A 15 1.46 -11.38 43.96
N CYS A 16 0.29 -11.91 44.36
CA CYS A 16 -0.39 -12.99 43.66
C CYS A 16 -0.89 -12.61 42.25
N ASP A 17 -1.08 -11.31 41.98
CA ASP A 17 -1.63 -10.83 40.72
C ASP A 17 -0.54 -10.55 39.67
N TYR A 18 0.74 -10.53 40.06
CA TYR A 18 1.86 -10.11 39.20
C TYR A 18 1.95 -11.01 37.96
N GLY A 19 1.88 -12.33 38.16
CA GLY A 19 1.95 -13.30 37.08
C GLY A 19 0.84 -13.07 36.05
N GLN A 20 -0.40 -12.97 36.50
CA GLN A 20 -1.56 -12.71 35.64
C GLN A 20 -1.40 -11.40 34.87
N ILE A 21 -1.05 -10.30 35.56
CA ILE A 21 -0.91 -8.98 34.94
C ILE A 21 0.10 -9.00 33.81
N ILE A 22 1.24 -9.66 34.01
CA ILE A 22 2.31 -9.75 33.03
C ILE A 22 1.89 -10.65 31.87
N THR A 23 1.38 -11.86 32.13
CA THR A 23 0.99 -12.80 31.06
C THR A 23 -0.13 -12.28 30.17
N GLU A 24 -1.04 -11.45 30.71
CA GLU A 24 -2.10 -10.82 29.92
C GLU A 24 -1.59 -9.72 28.98
N ARG A 25 -0.37 -9.19 29.20
CA ARG A 25 0.12 -7.95 28.55
C ARG A 25 1.32 -8.19 27.65
N ILE A 26 2.16 -9.16 27.96
CA ILE A 26 3.31 -9.51 27.12
C ILE A 26 2.84 -10.18 25.82
N GLY A 27 3.13 -9.53 24.71
CA GLY A 27 2.88 -10.09 23.38
C GLY A 27 3.85 -11.23 23.06
N CYS A 28 3.47 -12.09 22.13
CA CYS A 28 4.32 -13.19 21.71
C CYS A 28 5.67 -12.70 21.14
N HIS A 29 6.77 -13.26 21.64
CA HIS A 29 8.16 -12.96 21.30
C HIS A 29 8.42 -13.13 19.80
N TYR A 30 7.91 -14.22 19.23
CA TYR A 30 7.97 -14.49 17.79
C TYR A 30 7.37 -13.37 16.93
N LEU A 31 6.37 -12.63 17.44
CA LEU A 31 5.77 -11.50 16.73
C LEU A 31 6.52 -10.18 17.02
N THR A 32 6.93 -9.96 18.27
CA THR A 32 7.52 -8.69 18.69
C THR A 32 9.00 -8.58 18.32
N GLN A 33 9.73 -9.70 18.25
CA GLN A 33 11.18 -9.72 18.09
C GLN A 33 11.68 -10.37 16.79
N GLU A 34 10.90 -11.18 16.08
CA GLU A 34 11.29 -11.72 14.77
C GLU A 34 10.73 -10.89 13.62
N LEU A 35 11.55 -10.63 12.59
CA LEU A 35 11.11 -9.95 11.38
C LEU A 35 10.61 -10.98 10.38
N LYS A 36 9.33 -10.93 10.01
CA LYS A 36 8.72 -11.83 9.02
C LYS A 36 7.92 -11.05 8.02
N LYS A 37 7.96 -11.51 6.77
CA LYS A 37 7.09 -11.01 5.72
C LYS A 37 5.64 -11.31 6.10
N ARG A 38 4.79 -10.29 6.21
CA ARG A 38 3.35 -10.50 6.42
C ARG A 38 2.74 -10.91 5.08
N GLU A 39 2.56 -12.21 4.93
CA GLU A 39 1.77 -12.76 3.84
C GLU A 39 0.36 -13.01 4.38
N ASP A 40 -0.66 -12.36 3.80
CA ASP A 40 -2.04 -12.79 4.04
C ASP A 40 -2.19 -14.17 3.40
N ALA A 41 -2.08 -15.22 4.22
CA ALA A 41 -2.15 -16.60 3.76
C ALA A 41 -3.45 -16.90 2.99
N THR A 42 -4.54 -16.19 3.30
CA THR A 42 -5.82 -16.34 2.60
C THR A 42 -5.77 -15.67 1.23
N ALA A 43 -5.26 -14.44 1.15
CA ALA A 43 -5.08 -13.75 -0.13
C ALA A 43 -4.07 -14.46 -1.03
N LEU A 44 -2.97 -14.97 -0.46
CA LEU A 44 -1.96 -15.75 -1.18
C LEU A 44 -2.54 -17.06 -1.71
N SER A 45 -3.31 -17.79 -0.89
CA SER A 45 -3.99 -19.01 -1.32
C SER A 45 -4.98 -18.74 -2.46
N LYS A 46 -5.81 -17.71 -2.34
CA LYS A 46 -6.74 -17.28 -3.41
C LYS A 46 -6.01 -16.91 -4.69
N LYS A 47 -4.93 -16.14 -4.59
CA LYS A 47 -4.07 -15.75 -5.71
C LYS A 47 -3.44 -16.96 -6.40
N CYS A 48 -2.89 -17.90 -5.64
CA CYS A 48 -2.34 -19.14 -6.18
C CYS A 48 -3.41 -19.97 -6.89
N GLN A 49 -4.60 -20.12 -6.30
CA GLN A 49 -5.72 -20.83 -6.93
C GLN A 49 -6.14 -20.15 -8.24
N TYR A 50 -6.21 -18.82 -8.25
CA TYR A 50 -6.56 -18.06 -9.45
C TYR A 50 -5.53 -18.23 -10.58
N ARG A 51 -4.23 -18.15 -10.23
CA ARG A 51 -3.11 -18.39 -11.15
C ARG A 51 -3.18 -19.78 -11.76
N LEU A 52 -3.41 -20.81 -10.95
CA LEU A 52 -3.57 -22.18 -11.44
C LEU A 52 -4.74 -22.32 -12.41
N ASN A 53 -5.87 -21.67 -12.13
CA ASN A 53 -7.03 -21.71 -13.03
C ASN A 53 -6.72 -21.07 -14.39
N ILE A 54 -6.04 -19.92 -14.43
CA ILE A 54 -5.60 -19.28 -15.69
C ILE A 54 -4.67 -20.21 -16.46
N LEU A 55 -3.67 -20.80 -15.80
CA LEU A 55 -2.72 -21.70 -16.45
C LEU A 55 -3.44 -22.89 -17.08
N ASN A 56 -4.37 -23.54 -16.38
CA ASN A 56 -5.13 -24.66 -16.92
C ASN A 56 -5.96 -24.27 -18.16
N ILE A 57 -6.55 -23.07 -18.15
CA ILE A 57 -7.32 -22.56 -19.31
C ILE A 57 -6.40 -22.27 -20.50
N LEU A 58 -5.26 -21.63 -20.25
CA LEU A 58 -4.29 -21.30 -21.30
C LEU A 58 -3.63 -22.54 -21.88
N GLU A 59 -3.28 -23.53 -21.06
CA GLU A 59 -2.76 -24.83 -21.52
C GLU A 59 -3.76 -25.51 -22.48
N ALA A 60 -5.04 -25.53 -22.11
CA ALA A 60 -6.10 -26.07 -22.96
C ALA A 60 -6.26 -25.27 -24.27
N ALA A 61 -6.12 -23.94 -24.23
CA ALA A 61 -6.19 -23.09 -25.43
C ALA A 61 -4.99 -23.30 -26.37
N CYS A 62 -3.77 -23.39 -25.82
CA CYS A 62 -2.56 -23.69 -26.58
C CYS A 62 -2.64 -25.06 -27.26
N ALA A 63 -3.19 -26.07 -26.57
CA ALA A 63 -3.37 -27.41 -27.14
C ALA A 63 -4.40 -27.47 -28.29
N GLN A 64 -5.32 -26.50 -28.37
CA GLN A 64 -6.34 -26.42 -29.42
C GLN A 64 -5.94 -25.52 -30.59
N TRP A 65 -4.77 -24.88 -30.53
CA TRP A 65 -4.31 -23.91 -31.52
C TRP A 65 -3.81 -24.60 -32.81
N THR A 66 -4.41 -24.25 -33.95
CA THR A 66 -4.07 -24.82 -35.27
C THR A 66 -3.35 -23.83 -36.19
N GLY A 67 -2.86 -22.71 -35.65
CA GLY A 67 -2.14 -21.68 -36.40
C GLY A 67 -3.05 -20.68 -37.15
N PRO A 68 -2.47 -19.57 -37.64
CA PRO A 68 -3.22 -18.46 -38.24
C PRO A 68 -3.86 -18.73 -39.62
N GLY A 69 -3.88 -19.98 -40.12
CA GLY A 69 -4.26 -20.30 -41.50
C GLY A 69 -5.20 -21.49 -41.74
N GLN A 70 -5.66 -22.21 -40.72
CA GLN A 70 -6.39 -23.48 -40.92
C GLN A 70 -7.87 -23.49 -40.47
N ALA A 71 -8.51 -22.32 -40.35
CA ALA A 71 -9.96 -22.25 -40.09
C ALA A 71 -10.86 -22.79 -41.24
N GLY A 72 -10.27 -23.39 -42.29
CA GLY A 72 -10.98 -23.98 -43.44
C GLY A 72 -10.33 -25.21 -44.11
N ALA A 73 -9.29 -25.81 -43.53
CA ALA A 73 -8.64 -26.98 -44.13
C ALA A 73 -9.42 -28.27 -43.79
N ARG A 74 -9.67 -29.12 -44.81
CA ARG A 74 -10.41 -30.38 -44.66
C ARG A 74 -9.64 -31.37 -43.78
N LYS A 75 -10.40 -32.16 -43.02
CA LYS A 75 -10.01 -33.11 -41.98
C LYS A 75 -9.15 -34.32 -42.43
N GLU A 76 -8.63 -34.33 -43.66
CA GLU A 76 -8.00 -35.52 -44.28
C GLU A 76 -6.46 -35.47 -44.35
N ASP A 77 -5.81 -34.36 -43.97
CA ASP A 77 -4.34 -34.24 -43.95
C ASP A 77 -3.70 -34.31 -42.53
N VAL A 78 -4.41 -34.88 -41.55
CA VAL A 78 -4.05 -34.80 -40.10
C VAL A 78 -3.07 -35.89 -39.62
N ASP A 79 -2.65 -36.83 -40.46
CA ASP A 79 -1.83 -37.98 -40.02
C ASP A 79 -0.29 -37.75 -40.01
N MET A 80 0.20 -36.51 -40.12
CA MET A 80 1.64 -36.19 -40.04
C MET A 80 2.07 -35.23 -38.90
N LEU A 81 1.24 -35.00 -37.87
CA LEU A 81 1.54 -34.00 -36.83
C LEU A 81 1.95 -34.66 -35.50
N LYS A 82 3.20 -35.14 -35.42
CA LYS A 82 3.87 -35.43 -34.14
C LYS A 82 4.65 -34.23 -33.58
N ASP A 83 4.66 -33.08 -34.26
CA ASP A 83 5.30 -31.83 -33.80
C ASP A 83 4.33 -30.83 -33.15
N ASP A 84 3.00 -31.01 -33.25
CA ASP A 84 2.02 -30.06 -32.70
C ASP A 84 2.04 -29.96 -31.16
N ASN A 85 2.29 -31.06 -30.46
CA ASN A 85 2.40 -31.03 -28.99
C ASN A 85 3.58 -30.18 -28.51
N LYS A 86 4.69 -30.13 -29.27
CA LYS A 86 5.83 -29.27 -28.92
C LYS A 86 5.50 -27.80 -29.10
N SER A 87 4.70 -27.46 -30.12
CA SER A 87 4.26 -26.07 -30.35
C SER A 87 3.33 -25.57 -29.24
N ALA A 88 2.44 -26.40 -28.71
CA ALA A 88 1.54 -26.02 -27.63
C ALA A 88 2.29 -25.82 -26.29
N GLU A 89 3.19 -26.74 -25.95
CA GLU A 89 4.06 -26.64 -24.77
C GLU A 89 4.96 -25.39 -24.84
N GLU A 90 5.49 -25.07 -26.02
CA GLU A 90 6.29 -23.86 -26.25
C GLU A 90 5.49 -22.58 -25.99
N LEU A 91 4.27 -22.47 -26.54
CA LEU A 91 3.41 -21.29 -26.36
C LEU A 91 3.00 -21.10 -24.89
N PHE A 92 2.68 -22.20 -24.20
CA PHE A 92 2.39 -22.17 -22.78
C PHE A 92 3.61 -21.74 -21.95
N SER A 93 4.78 -22.29 -22.27
CA SER A 93 6.06 -21.90 -21.64
C SER A 93 6.41 -20.43 -21.88
N LYS A 94 6.10 -19.88 -23.07
CA LYS A 94 6.24 -18.45 -23.37
C LYS A 94 5.38 -17.58 -22.46
N PHE A 95 4.13 -17.95 -22.17
CA PHE A 95 3.30 -17.20 -21.23
C PHE A 95 3.89 -17.19 -19.82
N ILE A 96 4.35 -18.35 -19.33
CA ILE A 96 5.00 -18.45 -18.01
C ILE A 96 6.27 -17.59 -17.98
N SER A 97 7.10 -17.70 -19.02
CA SER A 97 8.33 -16.92 -19.14
C SER A 97 8.05 -15.42 -19.19
N LEU A 98 6.97 -14.99 -19.84
CA LEU A 98 6.53 -13.60 -19.85
C LEU A 98 6.14 -13.12 -18.45
N ALA A 99 5.36 -13.92 -17.73
CA ALA A 99 4.96 -13.61 -16.36
C ALA A 99 6.16 -13.54 -15.42
N GLU A 100 7.08 -14.50 -15.50
CA GLU A 100 8.34 -14.49 -14.74
C GLU A 100 9.20 -13.28 -15.08
N THR A 101 9.26 -12.91 -16.37
CA THR A 101 10.00 -11.74 -16.83
C THR A 101 9.42 -10.46 -16.23
N LEU A 102 8.09 -10.30 -16.22
CA LEU A 102 7.42 -9.15 -15.62
C LEU A 102 7.62 -9.14 -14.08
N ASP A 103 7.50 -10.31 -13.44
CA ASP A 103 7.73 -10.49 -12.01
C ASP A 103 9.14 -10.05 -11.59
N PHE A 104 10.10 -10.32 -12.47
CA PHE A 104 11.51 -10.12 -12.27
C PHE A 104 11.95 -8.68 -12.58
N SER A 105 11.73 -8.22 -13.82
CA SER A 105 12.14 -6.90 -14.33
C SER A 105 11.28 -5.75 -13.82
N LYS A 106 10.09 -6.04 -13.29
CA LYS A 106 9.04 -5.08 -12.90
C LYS A 106 8.47 -4.25 -14.05
N ALA A 107 9.09 -4.26 -15.23
CA ALA A 107 8.62 -3.56 -16.41
C ALA A 107 9.06 -4.28 -17.70
N VAL A 108 8.14 -4.42 -18.64
CA VAL A 108 8.37 -5.09 -19.93
C VAL A 108 7.70 -4.29 -21.04
N ALA A 109 8.43 -4.07 -22.13
CA ALA A 109 7.92 -3.49 -23.36
C ALA A 109 7.59 -4.56 -24.40
N MET A 110 6.51 -4.35 -25.14
CA MET A 110 6.00 -5.21 -26.21
C MET A 110 5.40 -4.38 -27.33
N HIS A 111 5.46 -4.90 -28.56
CA HIS A 111 4.81 -4.27 -29.72
C HIS A 111 3.56 -5.06 -30.11
N PHE A 112 2.40 -4.39 -30.19
CA PHE A 112 1.10 -5.02 -30.50
C PHE A 112 0.56 -4.73 -31.91
N GLY A 113 1.06 -3.71 -32.61
CA GLY A 113 0.54 -3.23 -33.91
C GLY A 113 1.31 -3.70 -35.16
N GLY A 114 0.64 -3.63 -36.32
CA GLY A 114 1.10 -4.09 -37.63
C GLY A 114 1.76 -3.01 -38.48
N GLN A 115 2.43 -3.42 -39.57
CA GLN A 115 3.25 -2.55 -40.44
C GLN A 115 2.47 -1.52 -41.29
N ALA A 116 1.16 -1.32 -41.09
CA ALA A 116 0.31 -0.54 -42.00
C ALA A 116 0.32 0.97 -41.69
N SER A 117 0.46 1.82 -42.73
CA SER A 117 0.43 3.28 -42.58
C SER A 117 -0.94 3.83 -42.16
N GLU A 118 -2.02 3.10 -42.40
CA GLU A 118 -3.39 3.49 -42.04
C GLU A 118 -3.63 3.50 -40.51
N GLU A 119 -2.99 2.59 -39.77
CA GLU A 119 -3.09 2.54 -38.30
C GLU A 119 -2.40 3.74 -37.63
N ARG A 120 -1.40 4.35 -38.29
CA ARG A 120 -0.64 5.50 -37.75
C ARG A 120 -1.42 6.81 -37.84
N THR A 121 -2.09 7.02 -38.97
CA THR A 121 -2.99 8.16 -39.15
C THR A 121 -4.15 8.08 -38.16
N SER A 122 -4.68 6.87 -37.94
CA SER A 122 -5.72 6.60 -36.95
C SER A 122 -5.28 6.91 -35.51
N LEU A 123 -4.05 6.54 -35.11
CA LEU A 123 -3.55 6.81 -33.76
C LEU A 123 -3.33 8.31 -33.50
N THR A 124 -2.74 9.03 -34.46
CA THR A 124 -2.48 10.47 -34.34
C THR A 124 -3.78 11.27 -34.32
N GLN A 125 -4.72 10.90 -35.19
CA GLN A 125 -6.05 11.52 -35.24
C GLN A 125 -6.84 11.27 -33.95
N ALA A 126 -6.85 10.03 -33.45
CA ALA A 126 -7.52 9.70 -32.21
C ALA A 126 -6.93 10.45 -31.00
N TRP A 127 -5.61 10.68 -31.00
CA TRP A 127 -4.96 11.53 -30.00
C TRP A 127 -5.44 12.98 -30.08
N ASP A 128 -5.39 13.57 -31.27
CA ASP A 128 -5.74 14.98 -31.46
C ASP A 128 -7.21 15.22 -31.08
N ASP A 129 -8.13 14.31 -31.46
CA ASP A 129 -9.54 14.34 -31.06
C ASP A 129 -9.73 14.23 -29.52
N ALA A 130 -8.86 13.47 -28.84
CA ALA A 130 -8.97 13.27 -27.39
C ALA A 130 -8.44 14.47 -26.58
N VAL A 131 -7.43 15.17 -27.09
CA VAL A 131 -6.68 16.22 -26.37
C VAL A 131 -7.07 17.65 -26.81
N GLU A 132 -7.95 17.81 -27.82
CA GLU A 132 -8.37 19.10 -28.41
C GLU A 132 -8.87 20.16 -27.39
N ASP A 133 -9.35 19.74 -26.21
CA ASP A 133 -9.86 20.61 -25.14
C ASP A 133 -8.88 20.88 -23.98
N ALA A 134 -7.65 20.36 -24.03
CA ALA A 134 -6.72 20.40 -22.90
C ALA A 134 -5.94 21.73 -22.83
N GLU A 135 -6.33 22.60 -21.90
CA GLU A 135 -5.61 23.85 -21.63
C GLU A 135 -4.25 23.58 -20.95
N GLY A 136 -3.18 23.42 -21.73
CA GLY A 136 -1.81 23.76 -21.35
C GLY A 136 -1.13 22.92 -20.26
N THR A 137 -1.67 21.77 -19.86
CA THR A 137 -1.01 20.85 -18.91
C THR A 137 -0.31 19.69 -19.64
N ALA A 138 0.90 19.31 -19.19
CA ALA A 138 1.68 18.20 -19.77
C ALA A 138 1.03 16.80 -19.57
N CYS A 139 0.03 16.71 -18.70
CA CYS A 139 -0.81 15.54 -18.46
C CYS A 139 -2.29 15.94 -18.63
N THR A 140 -3.05 15.15 -19.38
CA THR A 140 -4.48 15.33 -19.61
C THR A 140 -5.22 14.08 -19.16
N SER A 141 -6.18 14.22 -18.24
CA SER A 141 -7.08 13.11 -17.89
C SER A 141 -8.02 12.81 -19.05
N LEU A 142 -8.14 11.54 -19.42
CA LEU A 142 -9.09 11.04 -20.41
C LEU A 142 -10.34 10.43 -19.74
N ALA A 143 -10.55 10.68 -18.44
CA ALA A 143 -11.74 10.23 -17.73
C ALA A 143 -13.01 10.77 -18.41
N GLY A 144 -13.90 9.86 -18.81
CA GLY A 144 -15.13 10.20 -19.54
C GLY A 144 -14.99 10.27 -21.07
N LYS A 145 -13.77 10.29 -21.63
CA LYS A 145 -13.51 10.22 -23.08
C LYS A 145 -13.29 8.77 -23.54
N LEU A 146 -14.21 7.86 -23.17
CA LEU A 146 -14.06 6.41 -23.40
C LEU A 146 -14.14 6.01 -24.89
N GLU A 147 -14.79 6.82 -25.72
CA GLU A 147 -14.93 6.56 -27.17
C GLU A 147 -13.55 6.48 -27.87
N PHE A 148 -12.56 7.18 -27.33
CA PHE A 148 -11.18 7.12 -27.79
C PHE A 148 -10.55 5.73 -27.54
N LEU A 149 -10.83 5.09 -26.41
CA LEU A 149 -10.33 3.75 -26.08
C LEU A 149 -10.99 2.65 -26.93
N ASP A 150 -12.10 2.97 -27.61
CA ASP A 150 -12.73 2.07 -28.57
C ASP A 150 -12.05 2.10 -29.96
N CYS A 151 -11.13 3.05 -30.20
CA CYS A 151 -10.29 3.07 -31.40
C CYS A 151 -9.49 1.76 -31.51
N PRO A 152 -9.61 0.97 -32.60
CA PRO A 152 -8.94 -0.32 -32.73
C PRO A 152 -7.42 -0.24 -32.51
N SER A 153 -6.76 0.78 -33.06
CA SER A 153 -5.30 0.97 -32.94
C SER A 153 -4.85 1.17 -31.49
N VAL A 154 -5.66 1.86 -30.68
CA VAL A 154 -5.40 2.12 -29.26
C VAL A 154 -5.76 0.90 -28.43
N ARG A 155 -6.97 0.37 -28.64
CA ARG A 155 -7.51 -0.78 -27.92
C ARG A 155 -6.63 -2.02 -28.06
N ASP A 156 -6.20 -2.32 -29.28
CA ASP A 156 -5.42 -3.53 -29.55
C ASP A 156 -3.99 -3.43 -29.00
N CYS A 157 -3.52 -2.21 -28.69
CA CYS A 157 -2.24 -1.99 -28.00
C CYS A 157 -2.36 -1.93 -26.48
N LEU A 158 -3.36 -1.23 -25.93
CA LEU A 158 -3.50 -1.03 -24.48
C LEU A 158 -4.32 -2.12 -23.77
N LEU A 159 -5.29 -2.69 -24.47
CA LEU A 159 -6.32 -3.58 -23.90
C LEU A 159 -6.30 -4.96 -24.56
N HIS A 160 -5.15 -5.35 -25.14
CA HIS A 160 -4.98 -6.66 -25.73
C HIS A 160 -5.23 -7.77 -24.68
N PRO A 161 -5.97 -8.86 -25.01
CA PRO A 161 -6.27 -9.93 -24.06
C PRO A 161 -5.05 -10.55 -23.37
N LEU A 162 -3.89 -10.61 -24.04
CA LEU A 162 -2.62 -11.06 -23.44
C LEU A 162 -2.18 -10.17 -22.27
N LEU A 163 -2.27 -8.85 -22.41
CA LEU A 163 -1.91 -7.89 -21.36
C LEU A 163 -2.84 -8.03 -20.16
N VAL A 164 -4.14 -8.13 -20.44
CA VAL A 164 -5.18 -8.32 -19.43
C VAL A 164 -4.99 -9.64 -18.67
N ALA A 165 -4.72 -10.74 -19.39
CA ALA A 165 -4.46 -12.05 -18.80
C ALA A 165 -3.19 -12.04 -17.93
N LEU A 166 -2.12 -11.39 -18.41
CA LEU A 166 -0.86 -11.29 -17.69
C LEU A 166 -1.02 -10.53 -16.37
N LEU A 167 -1.70 -9.38 -16.39
CA LEU A 167 -1.96 -8.58 -15.19
C LEU A 167 -2.95 -9.25 -14.24
N ALA A 168 -4.02 -9.88 -14.75
CA ALA A 168 -4.94 -10.66 -13.92
C ALA A 168 -4.24 -11.83 -13.23
N PHE A 169 -3.37 -12.55 -13.94
CA PHE A 169 -2.53 -13.61 -13.39
C PHE A 169 -1.55 -13.08 -12.32
N ARG A 170 -0.91 -11.94 -12.62
CA ARG A 170 0.04 -11.26 -11.73
C ARG A 170 -0.63 -10.82 -10.43
N LEU A 171 -1.78 -10.16 -10.52
CA LEU A 171 -2.53 -9.60 -9.38
C LEU A 171 -3.35 -10.65 -8.63
N GLY A 172 -3.79 -11.72 -9.30
CA GLY A 172 -4.48 -12.84 -8.66
C GLY A 172 -6.00 -12.74 -8.67
N GLY A 173 -6.58 -12.01 -9.63
CA GLY A 173 -8.03 -11.88 -9.77
C GLY A 173 -8.44 -10.96 -10.93
N PRO A 174 -9.73 -10.64 -11.05
CA PRO A 174 -10.24 -9.73 -12.06
C PRO A 174 -9.69 -8.32 -11.83
N ILE A 175 -9.26 -7.67 -12.90
CA ILE A 175 -8.65 -6.34 -12.86
C ILE A 175 -9.59 -5.30 -13.45
N ASN A 176 -9.37 -4.01 -13.18
CA ASN A 176 -10.17 -2.89 -13.70
C ASN A 176 -9.27 -1.65 -13.94
N ALA A 177 -9.71 -0.75 -14.82
CA ALA A 177 -9.06 0.53 -15.18
C ALA A 177 -10.11 1.63 -15.45
N ALA A 178 -11.21 1.61 -14.70
CA ALA A 178 -12.25 2.62 -14.85
C ALA A 178 -11.72 4.00 -14.44
N ASN A 179 -11.86 4.97 -15.35
CA ASN A 179 -11.46 6.36 -15.16
C ASN A 179 -9.96 6.58 -14.85
N THR A 180 -9.09 5.66 -15.26
CA THR A 180 -7.63 5.74 -15.01
C THR A 180 -6.80 6.04 -16.27
N ALA A 181 -7.44 6.57 -17.32
CA ALA A 181 -6.78 6.88 -18.58
C ALA A 181 -6.19 8.29 -18.56
N TYR A 182 -4.90 8.40 -18.91
CA TYR A 182 -4.16 9.66 -18.99
C TYR A 182 -3.40 9.77 -20.31
N ALA A 183 -3.29 10.98 -20.83
CA ALA A 183 -2.48 11.33 -21.99
C ALA A 183 -1.32 12.24 -21.56
N HIS A 184 -0.10 11.90 -22.00
CA HIS A 184 1.10 12.69 -21.75
C HIS A 184 1.82 13.09 -23.03
N GLU A 185 2.28 14.33 -23.08
CA GLU A 185 3.15 14.84 -24.13
C GLU A 185 4.46 15.35 -23.53
N TRP A 186 5.58 14.96 -24.12
CA TRP A 186 6.90 15.42 -23.72
C TRP A 186 7.78 15.73 -24.93
N LYS A 187 8.47 16.87 -24.88
CA LYS A 187 9.46 17.30 -25.87
C LYS A 187 10.70 17.78 -25.13
N LEU A 188 11.87 17.53 -25.72
CA LEU A 188 13.12 18.09 -25.22
C LEU A 188 13.07 19.63 -25.22
N PRO A 189 13.39 20.31 -24.11
CA PRO A 189 13.41 21.79 -24.06
C PRO A 189 14.37 22.37 -25.10
N GLU A 190 13.95 23.39 -25.85
CA GLU A 190 14.77 24.05 -26.89
C GLU A 190 15.88 24.95 -26.32
N LEU A 191 15.87 25.18 -25.01
CA LEU A 191 16.78 26.04 -24.27
C LEU A 191 17.26 25.31 -23.03
N ASP A 192 18.50 24.82 -23.00
CA ASP A 192 19.34 25.10 -21.83
C ASP A 192 20.84 24.98 -22.08
N MET A 193 21.55 25.96 -21.49
CA MET A 193 23.00 26.12 -21.46
C MET A 193 23.62 25.38 -20.25
N SER A 194 22.90 24.41 -19.67
CA SER A 194 23.36 23.58 -18.54
C SER A 194 23.75 22.18 -19.03
N GLU A 195 24.85 21.64 -18.50
CA GLU A 195 25.32 20.26 -18.76
C GLU A 195 24.40 19.16 -18.18
N GLU A 196 23.20 19.49 -17.70
CA GLU A 196 22.24 18.55 -17.13
C GLU A 196 21.45 17.85 -18.24
N GLN A 197 21.51 16.51 -18.29
CA GLN A 197 20.71 15.70 -19.22
C GLN A 197 19.22 15.87 -18.88
N SER A 198 18.45 16.39 -19.84
CA SER A 198 16.98 16.45 -19.73
C SER A 198 16.37 15.09 -20.09
N PHE A 199 15.58 14.51 -19.18
CA PHE A 199 14.88 13.25 -19.38
C PHE A 199 13.42 13.35 -18.90
N HIS A 200 12.54 12.53 -19.45
CA HIS A 200 11.16 12.38 -18.99
C HIS A 200 11.07 11.27 -17.95
N MET A 201 10.26 11.44 -16.91
CA MET A 201 10.00 10.43 -15.88
C MET A 201 8.49 10.15 -15.78
N GLU A 202 8.14 8.87 -15.69
CA GLU A 202 6.76 8.39 -15.46
C GLU A 202 6.78 7.32 -14.36
N GLY A 203 5.81 7.34 -13.45
CA GLY A 203 5.83 6.51 -12.23
C GLY A 203 6.28 7.29 -10.99
N ASP A 204 5.95 6.78 -9.81
CA ASP A 204 6.13 7.43 -8.49
C ASP A 204 5.19 8.64 -8.23
N SER A 205 3.95 8.59 -8.74
CA SER A 205 2.94 9.64 -8.47
C SER A 205 2.28 9.51 -7.10
N GLY A 206 2.47 8.39 -6.40
CA GLY A 206 1.98 8.19 -5.04
C GLY A 206 0.46 8.00 -4.92
N ASP A 207 -0.28 7.76 -6.02
CA ASP A 207 -1.73 7.59 -5.95
C ASP A 207 -2.14 6.21 -5.42
N PHE A 208 -3.21 6.21 -4.62
CA PHE A 208 -3.73 5.04 -3.90
C PHE A 208 -4.22 3.88 -4.81
N PHE A 209 -4.45 4.13 -6.10
CA PHE A 209 -4.96 3.14 -7.07
C PHE A 209 -3.90 2.56 -8.01
N GLU A 210 -2.63 2.88 -7.80
CA GLU A 210 -1.53 2.47 -8.67
C GLU A 210 -1.00 1.08 -8.30
N ASP A 211 -1.58 0.00 -8.83
CA ASP A 211 -0.96 -1.34 -8.74
C ASP A 211 -0.02 -1.57 -9.93
N HIS A 212 -0.53 -1.53 -11.16
CA HIS A 212 0.24 -1.73 -12.38
C HIS A 212 -0.22 -0.74 -13.45
N ARG A 213 0.68 -0.33 -14.35
CA ARG A 213 0.40 0.56 -15.47
C ARG A 213 0.59 -0.15 -16.79
N ILE A 214 -0.29 0.15 -17.75
CA ILE A 214 -0.06 -0.13 -19.17
C ILE A 214 0.07 1.22 -19.87
N THR A 215 1.22 1.46 -20.51
CA THR A 215 1.49 2.71 -21.23
C THR A 215 1.80 2.44 -22.69
N LEU A 216 1.00 3.01 -23.60
CA LEU A 216 1.27 3.04 -25.03
C LEU A 216 2.10 4.28 -25.35
N VAL A 217 3.22 4.11 -26.04
CA VAL A 217 4.21 5.16 -26.32
C VAL A 217 4.54 5.19 -27.81
N TRP A 218 4.64 6.40 -28.36
CA TRP A 218 5.16 6.67 -29.70
C TRP A 218 5.81 8.05 -29.75
N GLU A 219 6.52 8.33 -30.84
CA GLU A 219 7.04 9.67 -31.13
C GLU A 219 6.33 10.27 -32.33
N THR A 220 6.22 11.59 -32.35
CA THR A 220 5.86 12.34 -33.55
C THR A 220 7.07 13.14 -34.01
N GLN A 221 7.45 12.96 -35.27
CA GLN A 221 8.53 13.69 -35.93
C GLN A 221 8.01 14.21 -37.27
N HIS A 222 8.06 15.52 -37.47
CA HIS A 222 7.50 16.18 -38.67
C HIS A 222 6.02 15.84 -38.94
N GLY A 223 5.24 15.61 -37.87
CA GLY A 223 3.81 15.27 -37.96
C GLY A 223 3.51 13.80 -38.22
N GLU A 224 4.53 12.94 -38.37
CA GLU A 224 4.33 11.50 -38.54
C GLU A 224 4.60 10.73 -37.24
N ALA A 225 3.71 9.81 -36.89
CA ALA A 225 3.90 8.88 -35.78
C ALA A 225 4.95 7.82 -36.13
N LYS A 226 5.95 7.66 -35.26
CA LYS A 226 7.06 6.72 -35.35
C LYS A 226 7.25 5.98 -34.03
N SER A 227 8.03 4.89 -34.07
CA SER A 227 8.49 4.23 -32.85
C SER A 227 9.33 5.21 -32.02
N ALA A 228 9.38 4.99 -30.71
CA ALA A 228 10.23 5.77 -29.83
C ALA A 228 11.71 5.48 -30.14
N SER A 229 12.42 6.52 -30.60
CA SER A 229 13.84 6.52 -30.94
C SER A 229 14.75 6.72 -29.72
N GLY A 230 14.22 7.27 -28.63
CA GLY A 230 14.93 7.41 -27.36
C GLY A 230 15.09 6.10 -26.59
N LYS A 231 15.97 6.10 -25.59
CA LYS A 231 16.14 4.95 -24.70
C LYS A 231 15.14 5.03 -23.56
N HIS A 232 14.67 3.87 -23.13
CA HIS A 232 13.84 3.74 -21.94
C HIS A 232 14.65 3.03 -20.88
N HIS A 233 14.74 3.63 -19.69
CA HIS A 233 15.35 3.00 -18.53
C HIS A 233 14.35 2.87 -17.39
N ILE A 234 14.56 1.89 -16.53
CA ILE A 234 13.77 1.59 -15.36
C ILE A 234 14.60 1.91 -14.12
N PHE A 235 14.01 2.66 -13.19
CA PHE A 235 14.50 2.83 -11.83
C PHE A 235 13.66 1.95 -10.90
N LEU A 236 14.26 0.93 -10.32
CA LEU A 236 13.58 0.10 -9.32
C LEU A 236 13.53 0.85 -7.99
N THR A 237 12.46 0.64 -7.22
CA THR A 237 12.28 1.30 -5.92
C THR A 237 13.46 1.01 -4.98
N GLY A 238 14.18 2.06 -4.61
CA GLY A 238 15.36 2.01 -3.74
C GLY A 238 16.71 1.87 -4.45
N ASP A 239 16.71 1.63 -5.77
CA ASP A 239 17.92 1.57 -6.58
C ASP A 239 18.28 2.95 -7.16
N ALA A 240 19.55 3.33 -7.08
CA ALA A 240 20.07 4.56 -7.66
C ALA A 240 20.56 4.39 -9.12
N THR A 241 20.64 3.16 -9.62
CA THR A 241 21.20 2.84 -10.93
C THR A 241 20.08 2.41 -11.88
N PRO A 242 19.87 3.11 -13.02
CA PRO A 242 18.86 2.72 -13.99
C PRO A 242 19.23 1.41 -14.70
N GLN A 243 18.23 0.59 -14.97
CA GLN A 243 18.35 -0.63 -15.78
C GLN A 243 17.70 -0.40 -17.16
N PRO A 244 18.22 -0.98 -18.25
CA PRO A 244 17.57 -0.86 -19.55
C PRO A 244 16.20 -1.55 -19.54
N LEU A 245 15.18 -0.93 -20.14
CA LEU A 245 13.86 -1.55 -20.31
C LEU A 245 13.98 -2.80 -21.19
N GLN A 246 13.47 -3.93 -20.71
CA GLN A 246 13.43 -5.15 -21.50
C GLN A 246 12.35 -5.04 -22.58
N ILE A 247 12.77 -5.02 -23.84
CA ILE A 247 11.88 -4.97 -25.00
C ILE A 247 11.78 -6.37 -25.60
N LEU A 248 10.54 -6.89 -25.67
CA LEU A 248 10.23 -8.15 -26.35
C LEU A 248 9.93 -7.87 -27.82
N SER A 249 10.89 -8.21 -28.67
CA SER A 249 10.79 -8.05 -30.12
C SER A 249 9.89 -9.12 -30.73
N PRO A 250 8.92 -8.77 -31.61
CA PRO A 250 8.29 -9.76 -32.46
C PRO A 250 9.27 -10.31 -33.51
N VAL A 251 8.97 -11.50 -34.05
CA VAL A 251 9.72 -12.08 -35.17
C VAL A 251 9.49 -11.24 -36.44
N GLY A 252 10.38 -10.28 -36.74
CA GLY A 252 10.31 -9.44 -37.95
C GLY A 252 10.88 -8.03 -37.80
N ASP A 253 10.78 -7.21 -38.85
CA ASP A 253 11.29 -5.83 -38.90
C ASP A 253 10.30 -4.86 -38.19
N ILE A 254 10.77 -4.25 -37.08
CA ILE A 254 9.95 -3.54 -36.06
C ILE A 254 10.05 -2.02 -36.20
N ASP A 255 10.84 -1.52 -37.16
CA ASP A 255 11.44 -0.17 -37.17
C ASP A 255 10.48 1.04 -37.05
N ASN A 256 9.17 0.87 -36.96
CA ASN A 256 8.21 1.97 -36.85
C ASN A 256 6.89 1.68 -36.10
N ALA A 257 6.82 0.67 -35.21
CA ALA A 257 5.60 0.36 -34.45
C ALA A 257 5.56 1.07 -33.08
N PRO A 258 4.37 1.48 -32.58
CA PRO A 258 4.24 2.00 -31.22
C PRO A 258 4.59 0.91 -30.20
N MET A 259 5.06 1.33 -29.03
CA MET A 259 5.52 0.45 -27.95
C MET A 259 4.50 0.44 -26.81
N THR A 260 4.14 -0.72 -26.31
CA THR A 260 3.32 -0.87 -25.09
C THR A 260 4.20 -1.36 -23.95
N ILE A 261 4.25 -0.59 -22.87
CA ILE A 261 5.05 -0.89 -21.68
C ILE A 261 4.10 -1.26 -20.54
N ILE A 262 4.28 -2.44 -19.96
CA ILE A 262 3.65 -2.80 -18.68
C ILE A 262 4.69 -2.58 -17.58
N TYR A 263 4.30 -1.95 -16.48
CA TYR A 263 5.17 -1.87 -15.31
C TYR A 263 4.40 -1.84 -13.99
N ASP A 264 5.06 -2.33 -12.94
CA ASP A 264 4.63 -2.28 -11.54
C ASP A 264 5.02 -0.90 -10.99
N SER A 265 4.09 0.05 -10.97
CA SER A 265 4.36 1.44 -10.58
C SER A 265 4.73 1.60 -9.10
N LYS A 266 4.49 0.58 -8.26
CA LYS A 266 4.98 0.54 -6.86
C LYS A 266 6.46 0.18 -6.76
N SER A 267 6.96 -0.51 -7.77
CA SER A 267 8.29 -1.12 -7.76
C SER A 267 9.25 -0.54 -8.80
N ALA A 268 8.74 0.26 -9.73
CA ALA A 268 9.48 0.77 -10.88
C ALA A 268 8.96 2.14 -11.34
N ALA A 269 9.89 3.06 -11.58
CA ALA A 269 9.68 4.28 -12.36
C ALA A 269 10.35 4.13 -13.73
N LEU A 270 9.71 4.65 -14.77
CA LEU A 270 10.24 4.70 -16.13
C LEU A 270 10.87 6.06 -16.39
N SER A 271 12.01 6.03 -17.05
CA SER A 271 12.68 7.21 -17.59
C SER A 271 12.85 7.06 -19.09
N TYR A 272 12.80 8.18 -19.79
CA TYR A 272 12.99 8.23 -21.22
C TYR A 272 13.91 9.39 -21.59
N ASP A 273 14.96 9.07 -22.34
CA ASP A 273 15.95 10.01 -22.87
C ASP A 273 15.95 9.97 -24.40
N CYS A 274 15.66 11.13 -25.03
CA CYS A 274 15.65 11.28 -26.48
C CYS A 274 16.88 12.04 -26.97
N PRO A 275 17.63 11.51 -27.96
CA PRO A 275 18.76 12.24 -28.56
C PRO A 275 18.33 13.32 -29.57
N GLY A 276 17.07 13.34 -30.03
CA GLY A 276 16.59 14.23 -31.10
C GLY A 276 15.74 15.40 -30.60
N SER A 277 16.17 16.64 -30.87
CA SER A 277 15.44 17.87 -30.48
C SER A 277 14.12 18.09 -31.22
N GLY A 278 13.86 17.36 -32.31
CA GLY A 278 12.64 17.44 -33.10
C GLY A 278 11.58 16.38 -32.78
N ALA A 279 11.85 15.47 -31.85
CA ALA A 279 10.92 14.41 -31.48
C ALA A 279 10.02 14.84 -30.32
N VAL A 280 8.72 14.59 -30.47
CA VAL A 280 7.74 14.76 -29.39
C VAL A 280 7.22 13.38 -29.01
N ARG A 281 7.54 12.94 -27.79
CA ARG A 281 7.02 11.70 -27.23
C ARG A 281 5.58 11.92 -26.80
N LYS A 282 4.69 11.05 -27.26
CA LYS A 282 3.29 10.97 -26.83
C LYS A 282 3.07 9.63 -26.13
N SER A 283 2.30 9.62 -25.05
CA SER A 283 1.92 8.39 -24.38
C SER A 283 0.51 8.43 -23.83
N ILE A 284 -0.10 7.24 -23.75
CA ILE A 284 -1.39 7.01 -23.10
C ILE A 284 -1.19 5.94 -22.04
N THR A 285 -1.61 6.23 -20.83
CA THR A 285 -1.44 5.35 -19.67
C THR A 285 -2.79 4.94 -19.11
N LEU A 286 -2.90 3.68 -18.71
CA LEU A 286 -4.00 3.13 -17.92
C LEU A 286 -3.45 2.62 -16.59
N ASP A 287 -4.02 3.09 -15.48
CA ASP A 287 -3.77 2.47 -14.17
C ASP A 287 -4.70 1.26 -13.99
N ILE A 288 -4.09 0.11 -13.79
CA ILE A 288 -4.77 -1.18 -13.63
C ILE A 288 -4.68 -1.58 -12.16
N HIS A 289 -5.82 -1.89 -11.57
CA HIS A 289 -5.91 -2.35 -10.18
C HIS A 289 -6.69 -3.66 -10.09
N LEU A 290 -6.45 -4.42 -9.02
CA LEU A 290 -7.26 -5.58 -8.69
C LEU A 290 -8.66 -5.12 -8.26
N ASN A 291 -9.72 -5.62 -8.89
CA ASN A 291 -11.08 -5.34 -8.45
C ASN A 291 -11.36 -6.09 -7.14
N THR A 292 -11.35 -5.36 -6.04
CA THR A 292 -11.64 -5.87 -4.69
C THR A 292 -13.08 -5.58 -4.23
N VAL A 293 -13.83 -4.79 -5.00
CA VAL A 293 -15.22 -4.43 -4.70
C VAL A 293 -16.08 -5.68 -4.84
N ALA A 294 -16.80 -6.05 -3.77
CA ALA A 294 -17.72 -7.19 -3.81
C ALA A 294 -19.02 -6.83 -4.53
N ASP A 295 -19.68 -7.83 -5.12
CA ASP A 295 -20.97 -7.62 -5.79
C ASP A 295 -22.03 -7.03 -4.83
N ASP A 296 -21.96 -7.37 -3.55
CA ASP A 296 -22.85 -6.82 -2.51
C ASP A 296 -22.61 -5.31 -2.30
N ASP A 297 -21.35 -4.86 -2.36
CA ASP A 297 -21.00 -3.44 -2.24
C ASP A 297 -21.46 -2.65 -3.48
N ILE A 298 -21.33 -3.26 -4.67
CA ILE A 298 -21.80 -2.66 -5.93
C ILE A 298 -23.33 -2.51 -5.92
N GLN A 299 -24.06 -3.49 -5.38
CA GLN A 299 -25.52 -3.42 -5.24
C GLN A 299 -25.96 -2.29 -4.31
N LEU A 300 -25.18 -1.96 -3.28
CA LEU A 300 -25.46 -0.84 -2.39
C LEU A 300 -25.20 0.53 -3.04
N LEU A 301 -24.24 0.59 -3.97
CA LEU A 301 -23.84 1.82 -4.65
C LEU A 301 -24.62 2.11 -5.94
N SER A 302 -25.24 1.10 -6.55
CA SER A 302 -25.99 1.26 -7.80
C SER A 302 -27.43 1.72 -7.58
N THR A 303 -27.77 2.91 -8.06
CA THR A 303 -29.15 3.45 -7.98
C THR A 303 -30.05 3.01 -9.14
N GLN A 304 -29.54 2.37 -10.19
CA GLN A 304 -30.35 1.94 -11.33
C GLN A 304 -29.82 0.62 -11.93
N TYR A 305 -30.70 -0.39 -11.97
CA TYR A 305 -30.47 -1.66 -12.67
C TYR A 305 -30.56 -1.42 -14.19
N GLU A 306 -29.52 -0.87 -14.81
CA GLU A 306 -29.37 -1.02 -16.25
C GLU A 306 -28.88 -2.44 -16.52
N GLN A 307 -29.78 -3.31 -16.98
CA GLN A 307 -29.39 -4.57 -17.61
C GLN A 307 -28.51 -4.24 -18.82
N MET A 308 -27.20 -4.24 -18.62
CA MET A 308 -26.24 -4.16 -19.71
C MET A 308 -26.51 -5.32 -20.68
N ASP A 309 -26.75 -4.98 -21.96
CA ASP A 309 -26.97 -5.99 -23.01
C ASP A 309 -25.69 -6.80 -23.22
N LEU A 310 -25.66 -7.99 -22.58
CA LEU A 310 -24.54 -8.93 -22.57
C LEU A 310 -24.02 -9.27 -23.97
N LYS A 311 -24.86 -9.15 -25.01
CA LYS A 311 -24.48 -9.47 -26.39
C LYS A 311 -23.58 -8.43 -27.05
N ARG A 312 -23.40 -7.25 -26.43
CA ARG A 312 -22.59 -6.15 -26.98
C ARG A 312 -21.38 -5.77 -26.12
N LEU A 313 -21.17 -6.39 -24.96
CA LEU A 313 -20.00 -6.07 -24.14
C LEU A 313 -18.72 -6.72 -24.69
N THR A 314 -17.65 -5.93 -24.69
CA THR A 314 -16.29 -6.36 -25.00
C THR A 314 -15.45 -6.36 -23.73
N LEU A 315 -14.35 -7.12 -23.70
CA LEU A 315 -13.42 -7.13 -22.57
C LEU A 315 -12.88 -5.72 -22.26
N ALA A 316 -12.53 -4.97 -23.30
CA ALA A 316 -12.06 -3.59 -23.20
C ALA A 316 -13.09 -2.67 -22.50
N LYS A 317 -14.36 -2.79 -22.88
CA LYS A 317 -15.45 -2.01 -22.29
C LYS A 317 -15.69 -2.38 -20.83
N VAL A 318 -15.64 -3.69 -20.49
CA VAL A 318 -15.72 -4.13 -19.09
C VAL A 318 -14.58 -3.53 -18.28
N LEU A 319 -13.35 -3.60 -18.78
CA LEU A 319 -12.18 -3.15 -18.02
C LEU A 319 -12.19 -1.64 -17.73
N THR A 320 -12.69 -0.84 -18.67
CA THR A 320 -12.66 0.64 -18.62
C THR A 320 -13.95 1.25 -18.04
N SER A 321 -14.98 0.44 -17.80
CA SER A 321 -16.22 0.87 -17.15
C SER A 321 -16.16 0.60 -15.65
N PHE A 322 -16.90 1.42 -14.88
CA PHE A 322 -17.05 1.21 -13.44
C PHE A 322 -17.59 -0.21 -13.16
N PRO A 323 -17.07 -0.94 -12.15
CA PRO A 323 -17.51 -2.30 -11.85
C PRO A 323 -19.02 -2.38 -11.59
N GLY A 324 -19.72 -3.17 -12.43
CA GLY A 324 -21.14 -3.48 -12.28
C GLY A 324 -21.37 -4.82 -11.57
N VAL A 325 -22.64 -5.15 -11.32
CA VAL A 325 -23.01 -6.44 -10.71
C VAL A 325 -22.52 -7.60 -11.59
N ASN A 326 -21.93 -8.63 -10.98
CA ASN A 326 -21.30 -9.77 -11.65
C ASN A 326 -20.04 -9.41 -12.46
N TYR A 327 -19.36 -8.31 -12.12
CA TYR A 327 -18.16 -7.85 -12.83
C TYR A 327 -17.16 -8.99 -13.06
N ALA A 328 -16.81 -9.72 -11.99
CA ALA A 328 -15.83 -10.79 -12.05
C ALA A 328 -16.24 -11.91 -13.02
N ALA A 329 -17.53 -12.28 -13.02
CA ALA A 329 -18.03 -13.32 -13.93
C ALA A 329 -17.98 -12.84 -15.39
N LEU A 330 -18.37 -11.60 -15.66
CA LEU A 330 -18.33 -11.02 -17.01
C LEU A 330 -16.90 -10.89 -17.52
N PHE A 331 -15.99 -10.38 -16.67
CA PHE A 331 -14.58 -10.27 -16.95
C PHE A 331 -13.98 -11.62 -17.36
N HIS A 332 -14.18 -12.68 -16.56
CA HIS A 332 -13.68 -14.02 -16.90
C HIS A 332 -14.33 -14.59 -18.16
N THR A 333 -15.65 -14.41 -18.32
CA THR A 333 -16.37 -14.88 -19.52
C THR A 333 -15.75 -14.30 -20.79
N LEU A 334 -15.45 -13.01 -20.80
CA LEU A 334 -14.89 -12.32 -21.97
C LEU A 334 -13.38 -12.55 -22.13
N LEU A 335 -12.62 -12.70 -21.03
CA LEU A 335 -11.19 -12.99 -21.11
C LEU A 335 -10.91 -14.41 -21.64
N PHE A 336 -11.76 -15.37 -21.26
CA PHE A 336 -11.61 -16.79 -21.64
C PHE A 336 -12.53 -17.21 -22.79
N GLU A 337 -13.16 -16.27 -23.49
CA GLU A 337 -13.90 -16.62 -24.71
C GLU A 337 -12.93 -17.04 -25.83
N PRO A 338 -13.37 -17.86 -26.81
CA PRO A 338 -12.48 -18.34 -27.86
C PRO A 338 -11.76 -17.24 -28.64
N LYS A 339 -12.40 -16.08 -28.84
CA LYS A 339 -11.79 -14.93 -29.53
C LYS A 339 -10.61 -14.36 -28.74
N SER A 340 -10.76 -14.16 -27.44
CA SER A 340 -9.71 -13.65 -26.55
C SER A 340 -8.57 -14.66 -26.41
N LEU A 341 -8.88 -15.94 -26.21
CA LEU A 341 -7.87 -17.01 -26.13
C LEU A 341 -7.06 -17.13 -27.43
N ASN A 342 -7.73 -17.09 -28.59
CA ASN A 342 -7.04 -17.11 -29.88
C ASN A 342 -6.14 -15.88 -30.05
N ALA A 343 -6.56 -14.69 -29.62
CA ALA A 343 -5.72 -13.50 -29.64
C ALA A 343 -4.49 -13.63 -28.72
N ILE A 344 -4.65 -14.20 -27.53
CA ILE A 344 -3.55 -14.49 -26.60
C ILE A 344 -2.53 -15.42 -27.25
N VAL A 345 -2.98 -16.57 -27.74
CA VAL A 345 -2.10 -17.60 -28.31
C VAL A 345 -1.44 -17.12 -29.61
N ALA A 346 -2.21 -16.46 -30.49
CA ALA A 346 -1.67 -15.84 -31.69
C ALA A 346 -0.54 -14.86 -31.35
N LYS A 347 -0.74 -14.01 -30.34
CA LYS A 347 0.29 -13.05 -29.95
C LYS A 347 1.53 -13.71 -29.37
N LEU A 348 1.37 -14.68 -28.47
CA LEU A 348 2.48 -15.46 -27.91
C LEU A 348 3.31 -16.15 -29.01
N SER A 349 2.67 -16.60 -30.09
CA SER A 349 3.38 -17.21 -31.22
C SER A 349 4.35 -16.26 -31.94
N THR A 350 4.10 -14.94 -31.87
CA THR A 350 4.92 -13.91 -32.52
C THR A 350 6.04 -13.38 -31.65
N LEU A 351 6.01 -13.63 -30.33
CA LEU A 351 6.97 -13.06 -29.39
C LEU A 351 8.21 -13.96 -29.26
N GLU A 352 9.38 -13.34 -29.30
CA GLU A 352 10.62 -13.93 -28.84
C GLU A 352 10.83 -13.55 -27.38
N ILE A 353 10.80 -14.56 -26.50
CA ILE A 353 10.95 -14.37 -25.06
C ILE A 353 12.23 -15.08 -24.65
N SER A 354 13.30 -14.32 -24.48
CA SER A 354 14.53 -14.86 -23.92
C SER A 354 14.31 -15.20 -22.45
N LYS A 355 14.82 -16.34 -22.00
CA LYS A 355 14.84 -16.67 -20.57
C LYS A 355 15.61 -15.56 -19.84
N PRO A 356 15.05 -14.94 -18.79
CA PRO A 356 15.73 -13.85 -18.11
C PRO A 356 17.10 -14.32 -17.61
N GLU A 357 18.15 -13.59 -17.94
CA GLU A 357 19.41 -13.74 -17.22
C GLU A 357 19.17 -13.29 -15.78
N PRO A 358 19.52 -14.12 -14.78
CA PRO A 358 19.46 -13.68 -13.40
C PRO A 358 20.35 -12.43 -13.28
N PRO A 359 19.89 -11.38 -12.60
CA PRO A 359 20.68 -10.18 -12.45
C PRO A 359 21.91 -10.55 -11.61
N PRO A 360 23.01 -9.78 -11.69
CA PRO A 360 23.98 -9.81 -10.60
C PRO A 360 23.20 -9.54 -9.31
N ASP A 361 23.27 -10.46 -8.34
CA ASP A 361 22.55 -10.49 -7.04
C ASP A 361 22.22 -9.10 -6.50
N THR A 362 21.18 -8.49 -7.06
CA THR A 362 20.46 -7.35 -6.52
C THR A 362 19.26 -8.00 -5.88
N ALA A 363 19.58 -8.80 -4.85
CA ALA A 363 18.60 -9.31 -3.92
C ALA A 363 17.82 -8.08 -3.44
N GLY A 364 16.62 -7.91 -4.00
CA GLY A 364 15.77 -6.75 -3.77
C GLY A 364 15.77 -6.46 -2.28
N HIS A 365 16.01 -5.18 -1.94
CA HIS A 365 16.24 -4.70 -0.58
C HIS A 365 15.66 -5.64 0.46
N SER A 366 16.53 -6.53 1.00
CA SER A 366 16.03 -7.58 1.88
C SER A 366 15.21 -6.91 2.98
N LEU A 367 14.10 -7.53 3.40
CA LEU A 367 13.24 -6.98 4.46
C LEU A 367 14.07 -6.49 5.68
N ASN A 368 15.20 -7.15 5.93
CA ASN A 368 16.22 -6.75 6.91
C ASN A 368 16.90 -5.41 6.61
N GLN A 369 17.30 -5.12 5.37
CA GLN A 369 17.84 -3.81 4.98
C GLN A 369 16.83 -2.68 5.19
N ALA A 370 15.56 -2.89 4.78
CA ALA A 370 14.50 -1.92 4.99
C ALA A 370 14.24 -1.68 6.49
N PHE A 371 14.22 -2.76 7.29
CA PHE A 371 14.11 -2.67 8.75
C PHE A 371 15.29 -1.96 9.40
N GLU A 372 16.53 -2.20 8.94
CA GLU A 372 17.71 -1.50 9.43
C GLU A 372 17.73 -0.02 9.03
N ALA A 373 17.20 0.35 7.87
CA ALA A 373 16.98 1.75 7.50
C ALA A 373 15.96 2.42 8.43
N TYR A 374 14.80 1.78 8.65
CA TYR A 374 13.78 2.22 9.60
C TYR A 374 14.35 2.39 11.03
N ARG A 375 15.15 1.42 11.48
CA ARG A 375 15.80 1.47 12.80
C ARG A 375 16.77 2.64 12.90
N ARG A 376 17.61 2.85 11.87
CA ARG A 376 18.55 3.99 11.83
C ARG A 376 17.82 5.33 11.86
N GLU A 377 16.73 5.46 11.10
CA GLU A 377 15.91 6.68 11.10
C GLU A 377 15.37 6.98 12.50
N ASN A 378 14.80 5.97 13.18
CA ASN A 378 14.27 6.12 14.53
C ASN A 378 15.35 6.49 15.55
N LEU A 379 16.53 5.87 15.46
CA LEU A 379 17.65 6.18 16.35
C LEU A 379 18.22 7.59 16.12
N ALA A 380 18.16 8.09 14.89
CA ALA A 380 18.63 9.44 14.55
C ALA A 380 17.74 10.54 15.15
N ARG A 381 16.47 10.23 15.43
CA ARG A 381 15.49 11.18 15.97
C ARG A 381 15.48 11.27 17.49
N ILE A 382 16.21 10.41 18.18
CA ILE A 382 16.32 10.45 19.65
C ILE A 382 17.07 11.74 20.06
N PRO A 383 16.47 12.63 20.86
CA PRO A 383 17.13 13.83 21.34
C PRO A 383 18.45 13.52 22.06
N PRO A 384 19.53 14.31 21.86
CA PRO A 384 20.82 14.07 22.49
C PRO A 384 20.77 14.03 24.02
N THR A 385 19.85 14.78 24.62
CA THR A 385 19.60 14.80 26.07
C THR A 385 19.14 13.44 26.58
N ILE A 386 18.28 12.75 25.83
CA ILE A 386 17.75 11.43 26.16
C ILE A 386 18.78 10.34 25.88
N LYS A 387 19.50 10.44 24.76
CA LYS A 387 20.53 9.49 24.37
C LYS A 387 21.68 9.38 25.39
N ARG A 388 21.94 10.45 26.15
CA ARG A 388 22.98 10.49 27.20
C ARG A 388 22.52 9.93 28.55
N MET A 389 21.26 9.54 28.71
CA MET A 389 20.75 9.03 29.98
C MET A 389 21.18 7.57 30.17
N GLU A 390 22.09 7.32 31.12
CA GLU A 390 22.67 5.98 31.36
C GLU A 390 21.69 5.00 32.04
N ASN A 391 20.75 5.51 32.84
CA ASN A 391 19.80 4.71 33.61
C ASN A 391 18.35 5.00 33.20
N ASP A 392 17.44 4.04 33.39
CA ASP A 392 16.00 4.29 33.23
C ASP A 392 15.49 5.37 34.20
N ILE A 393 14.45 6.09 33.77
CA ILE A 393 13.83 7.17 34.54
C ILE A 393 12.79 6.56 35.46
N LEU A 394 13.18 6.35 36.72
CA LEU A 394 12.25 5.88 37.74
C LEU A 394 11.22 6.97 38.07
N ILE A 395 9.94 6.60 37.98
CA ILE A 395 8.80 7.42 38.34
C ILE A 395 8.19 7.03 39.69
N THR A 396 8.57 5.90 40.26
CA THR A 396 8.22 5.50 41.63
C THR A 396 9.01 6.30 42.66
N GLY A 397 8.35 6.75 43.73
CA GLY A 397 9.03 7.37 44.87
C GLY A 397 8.28 8.53 45.51
N MET A 398 8.98 9.21 46.42
CA MET A 398 8.49 10.39 47.15
C MET A 398 8.99 11.67 46.49
N TYR A 399 8.07 12.56 46.13
CA TYR A 399 8.32 13.82 45.45
C TYR A 399 8.01 14.99 46.37
N GLY A 400 8.89 15.99 46.40
CA GLY A 400 8.68 17.19 47.21
C GLY A 400 7.43 18.01 46.80
N ALA A 401 6.98 17.85 45.55
CA ALA A 401 5.74 18.41 45.04
C ALA A 401 5.23 17.61 43.83
N PRO A 402 3.91 17.63 43.53
CA PRO A 402 3.33 16.99 42.33
C PRO A 402 3.95 17.46 41.01
N ALA A 403 4.39 18.72 40.93
CA ALA A 403 5.05 19.26 39.75
C ALA A 403 6.37 18.54 39.41
N VAL A 404 7.12 18.07 40.42
CA VAL A 404 8.37 17.33 40.21
C VAL A 404 8.08 15.92 39.64
N PHE A 405 6.99 15.30 40.07
CA PHE A 405 6.53 14.04 39.49
C PHE A 405 6.13 14.22 38.02
N LEU A 406 5.38 15.29 37.72
CA LEU A 406 4.99 15.61 36.34
C LEU A 406 6.22 15.85 35.46
N GLU A 407 7.23 16.59 35.93
CA GLU A 407 8.48 16.79 35.21
C GLU A 407 9.16 15.44 34.90
N ARG A 408 9.25 14.54 35.89
CA ARG A 408 9.79 13.19 35.66
C ARG A 408 8.99 12.38 34.66
N LEU A 409 7.65 12.44 34.72
CA LEU A 409 6.79 11.79 33.75
C LEU A 409 7.03 12.33 32.33
N CYS A 410 7.24 13.64 32.17
CA CYS A 410 7.53 14.24 30.88
C CYS A 410 8.84 13.69 30.31
N VAL A 411 9.91 13.62 31.12
CA VAL A 411 11.18 13.04 30.66
C VAL A 411 11.03 11.55 30.34
N LYS A 412 10.26 10.79 31.14
CA LYS A 412 9.98 9.37 30.85
C LYS A 412 9.20 9.21 29.55
N ALA A 413 8.16 10.00 29.32
CA ALA A 413 7.38 9.96 28.08
C ALA A 413 8.24 10.30 26.86
N CYS A 414 9.07 11.36 26.96
CA CYS A 414 10.02 11.75 25.92
C CYS A 414 11.03 10.65 25.58
N ARG A 415 11.37 9.77 26.53
CA ARG A 415 12.23 8.61 26.29
C ARG A 415 11.46 7.44 25.70
N SER A 416 10.32 7.09 26.31
CA SER A 416 9.54 5.89 25.99
C SER A 416 8.98 5.89 24.57
N ILE A 417 8.59 7.03 24.04
CA ILE A 417 8.24 7.26 22.63
C ILE A 417 9.24 6.73 21.59
N HIS A 418 10.54 6.64 21.95
CA HIS A 418 11.60 6.13 21.09
C HIS A 418 11.98 4.67 21.36
N LEU A 419 11.34 4.01 22.33
CA LEU A 419 11.55 2.60 22.61
C LEU A 419 10.88 1.72 21.55
N PRO A 420 11.23 0.42 21.48
CA PRO A 420 10.68 -0.48 20.48
C PRO A 420 9.16 -0.62 20.59
N ILE A 421 8.47 -0.63 19.44
CA ILE A 421 7.03 -0.95 19.35
C ILE A 421 6.77 -2.40 18.91
N GLY A 422 7.82 -3.19 18.71
CA GLY A 422 7.78 -4.57 18.17
C GLY A 422 7.86 -4.62 16.64
N ARG A 423 8.55 -5.66 16.13
CA ARG A 423 8.82 -5.85 14.69
C ARG A 423 7.56 -6.16 13.88
N ASN A 424 6.53 -6.74 14.50
CA ASN A 424 5.23 -6.92 13.86
C ASN A 424 4.50 -5.61 13.51
N LEU A 425 5.02 -4.44 13.90
CA LEU A 425 4.48 -3.13 13.53
C LEU A 425 5.39 -2.36 12.56
N PHE A 426 6.47 -2.99 12.08
CA PHE A 426 7.27 -2.45 10.99
C PHE A 426 6.43 -2.43 9.70
N PRO A 427 6.37 -1.30 8.97
CA PRO A 427 5.64 -1.20 7.71
C PRO A 427 6.32 -2.04 6.61
N GLN A 428 5.54 -2.87 5.95
CA GLN A 428 5.99 -3.76 4.87
C GLN A 428 5.21 -3.55 3.57
N THR A 429 4.17 -2.71 3.59
CA THR A 429 3.33 -2.40 2.43
C THR A 429 3.06 -0.90 2.36
N PRO A 430 2.80 -0.32 1.17
CA PRO A 430 2.47 1.10 1.02
C PRO A 430 1.26 1.53 1.88
N LEU A 431 0.25 0.67 2.03
CA LEU A 431 -0.90 0.98 2.90
C LEU A 431 -0.49 1.15 4.38
N GLU A 432 0.55 0.44 4.82
CA GLU A 432 1.11 0.58 6.16
C GLU A 432 1.99 1.84 6.32
N GLU A 433 2.35 2.54 5.24
CA GLU A 433 3.03 3.83 5.31
C GLU A 433 2.13 4.91 5.90
N ASN A 434 0.80 4.80 5.73
CA ASN A 434 -0.16 5.68 6.39
C ASN A 434 -0.07 5.57 7.93
N ILE A 435 0.17 4.36 8.45
CA ILE A 435 0.40 4.13 9.89
C ILE A 435 1.70 4.81 10.33
N GLU A 436 2.71 4.73 9.47
CA GLU A 436 4.04 5.29 9.71
C GLU A 436 4.03 6.83 9.78
N CYS A 437 3.21 7.53 8.99
CA CYS A 437 3.05 8.99 9.08
C CYS A 437 2.63 9.44 10.49
N ALA A 438 1.57 8.86 11.04
CA ALA A 438 1.13 9.18 12.41
C ALA A 438 2.15 8.76 13.47
N ARG A 439 2.83 7.62 13.26
CA ARG A 439 3.88 7.17 14.19
C ARG A 439 5.06 8.15 14.20
N LYS A 440 5.53 8.61 13.05
CA LYS A 440 6.62 9.59 12.91
C LYS A 440 6.21 10.94 13.51
N PHE A 441 4.99 11.40 13.25
CA PHE A 441 4.44 12.61 13.87
C PHE A 441 4.50 12.53 15.40
N ILE A 442 4.00 11.44 15.99
CA ILE A 442 4.05 11.23 17.44
C ILE A 442 5.51 11.16 17.90
N ARG A 443 6.36 10.36 17.25
CA ARG A 443 7.80 10.18 17.56
C ARG A 443 8.55 11.51 17.63
N ASP A 444 8.20 12.44 16.76
CA ASP A 444 8.92 13.69 16.56
C ASP A 444 8.30 14.86 17.37
N LEU A 445 7.34 14.58 18.26
CA LEU A 445 6.76 15.59 19.16
C LEU A 445 7.85 16.31 19.97
N PRO A 446 7.94 17.65 19.90
CA PRO A 446 8.88 18.40 20.71
C PRO A 446 8.62 18.22 22.20
N ARG A 447 9.69 18.25 23.00
CA ARG A 447 9.60 18.14 24.46
C ARG A 447 8.61 19.15 25.07
N SER A 448 8.61 20.39 24.58
CA SER A 448 7.68 21.42 25.07
C SER A 448 6.21 21.04 24.83
N ILE A 449 5.90 20.45 23.68
CA ILE A 449 4.54 19.98 23.36
C ILE A 449 4.16 18.83 24.30
N ILE A 450 5.08 17.88 24.55
CA ILE A 450 4.84 16.79 25.50
C ILE A 450 4.58 17.34 26.91
N GLU A 451 5.38 18.30 27.38
CA GLU A 451 5.22 18.95 28.68
C GLU A 451 3.86 19.67 28.79
N ASP A 452 3.51 20.48 27.80
CA ASP A 452 2.23 21.21 27.77
C ASP A 452 1.04 20.26 27.76
N ARG A 453 1.08 19.21 26.92
CA ARG A 453 0.00 18.21 26.84
C ARG A 453 -0.16 17.46 28.15
N LEU A 454 0.93 16.95 28.74
CA LEU A 454 0.86 16.21 30.00
C LEU A 454 0.40 17.11 31.17
N ALA A 455 0.74 18.40 31.15
CA ALA A 455 0.25 19.36 32.14
C ALA A 455 -1.28 19.51 32.11
N GLU A 456 -1.94 19.40 30.94
CA GLU A 456 -3.41 19.40 30.85
C GLU A 456 -4.04 18.23 31.64
N TYR A 457 -3.34 17.10 31.76
CA TYR A 457 -3.82 15.90 32.46
C TYR A 457 -3.40 15.81 33.93
N ALA A 458 -2.52 16.70 34.40
CA ALA A 458 -1.92 16.67 35.73
C ALA A 458 -2.92 16.42 36.89
N PRO A 459 -4.12 17.03 36.93
CA PRO A 459 -5.09 16.77 38.00
C PRO A 459 -5.52 15.31 38.13
N THR A 460 -5.44 14.55 37.03
CA THR A 460 -5.82 13.13 36.97
C THR A 460 -4.68 12.21 37.41
N LEU A 461 -3.44 12.71 37.43
CA LEU A 461 -2.22 11.93 37.70
C LEU A 461 -1.81 11.96 39.18
N PHE A 462 -2.35 12.89 39.97
CA PHE A 462 -1.96 13.06 41.37
C PHE A 462 -2.78 12.19 42.35
N GLY A 463 -3.33 11.08 41.86
CA GLY A 463 -4.06 10.08 42.63
C GLY A 463 -3.19 8.94 43.15
N GLN A 464 -3.80 8.03 43.91
CA GLN A 464 -3.19 6.74 44.24
C GLN A 464 -3.43 5.77 43.10
N TYR A 465 -2.38 5.02 42.72
CA TYR A 465 -2.47 4.00 41.67
C TYR A 465 -2.71 2.62 42.28
N SER A 466 -3.52 1.82 41.59
CA SER A 466 -3.96 0.49 41.98
C SER A 466 -4.01 -0.46 40.79
N ARG A 467 -4.30 -1.74 41.05
CA ARG A 467 -4.58 -2.73 39.99
C ARG A 467 -5.68 -2.28 39.01
N LEU A 468 -6.66 -1.48 39.43
CA LEU A 468 -7.77 -1.04 38.57
C LEU A 468 -7.33 -0.06 37.48
N ASP A 469 -6.20 0.61 37.69
CA ASP A 469 -5.61 1.56 36.74
C ASP A 469 -4.89 0.84 35.58
N LEU A 470 -4.60 -0.46 35.74
CA LEU A 470 -4.04 -1.32 34.69
C LEU A 470 -5.18 -1.86 33.82
N MET A 471 -5.50 -1.15 32.73
CA MET A 471 -6.55 -1.54 31.78
C MET A 471 -6.30 -2.94 31.22
N SER A 472 -7.38 -3.69 30.99
CA SER A 472 -7.31 -4.96 30.28
C SER A 472 -6.93 -4.73 28.81
N THR A 473 -6.25 -5.69 28.20
CA THR A 473 -5.87 -5.63 26.78
C THR A 473 -7.08 -5.56 25.85
N MET A 474 -8.20 -6.20 26.22
CA MET A 474 -9.48 -6.06 25.52
C MET A 474 -10.02 -4.62 25.58
N THR A 475 -9.91 -3.95 26.73
CA THR A 475 -10.31 -2.54 26.86
C THR A 475 -9.42 -1.64 26.00
N LEU A 476 -8.11 -1.88 25.99
CA LEU A 476 -7.16 -1.15 25.13
C LEU A 476 -7.49 -1.34 23.64
N HIS A 477 -7.82 -2.57 23.22
CA HIS A 477 -8.25 -2.85 21.86
C HIS A 477 -9.52 -2.08 21.48
N ARG A 478 -10.57 -2.16 22.31
CA ARG A 478 -11.82 -1.41 22.10
C ARG A 478 -11.59 0.09 22.04
N THR A 479 -10.70 0.61 22.88
CA THR A 479 -10.35 2.04 22.90
C THR A 479 -9.63 2.44 21.61
N GLY A 480 -8.68 1.65 21.12
CA GLY A 480 -8.04 1.88 19.83
C GLY A 480 -9.01 1.83 18.65
N THR A 481 -9.91 0.85 18.63
CA THR A 481 -10.98 0.77 17.63
C THR A 481 -11.90 1.99 17.68
N LEU A 482 -12.29 2.45 18.88
CA LEU A 482 -13.10 3.65 19.05
C LEU A 482 -12.41 4.89 18.48
N ILE A 483 -11.13 5.12 18.81
CA ILE A 483 -10.35 6.26 18.29
C ILE A 483 -10.32 6.20 16.76
N GLY A 484 -10.04 5.03 16.19
CA GLY A 484 -9.98 4.87 14.74
C GLY A 484 -11.32 5.11 14.05
N GLN A 485 -12.40 4.57 14.60
CA GLN A 485 -13.76 4.81 14.11
C GLN A 485 -14.12 6.29 14.12
N ARG A 486 -13.79 7.01 15.19
CA ARG A 486 -14.06 8.46 15.26
C ARG A 486 -13.27 9.26 14.23
N CYS A 487 -12.02 8.90 13.95
CA CYS A 487 -11.26 9.54 12.87
C CYS A 487 -11.91 9.30 11.50
N LEU A 488 -12.30 8.05 11.19
CA LEU A 488 -12.98 7.72 9.93
C LEU A 488 -14.36 8.39 9.80
N GLU A 489 -15.10 8.53 10.89
CA GLU A 489 -16.36 9.28 10.91
C GLU A 489 -16.12 10.76 10.57
N LEU A 490 -15.08 11.39 11.12
CA LEU A 490 -14.74 12.78 10.80
C LEU A 490 -14.32 12.93 9.34
N THR A 491 -13.42 12.07 8.86
CA THR A 491 -12.97 12.08 7.46
C THR A 491 -14.15 11.86 6.50
N SER A 492 -15.05 10.92 6.79
CA SER A 492 -16.22 10.67 5.94
C SER A 492 -17.25 11.80 5.96
N GLN A 493 -17.25 12.64 7.00
CA GLN A 493 -18.09 13.85 7.05
C GLN A 493 -17.47 15.04 6.31
N GLY A 494 -16.21 14.94 5.89
CA GLY A 494 -15.49 15.98 5.16
C GLY A 494 -14.60 16.87 6.03
N PHE A 495 -14.33 16.48 7.28
CA PHE A 495 -13.32 17.13 8.11
C PHE A 495 -11.91 16.78 7.62
N VAL A 496 -11.02 17.78 7.65
CA VAL A 496 -9.62 17.66 7.22
C VAL A 496 -8.68 18.12 8.32
N ASP A 497 -7.40 17.83 8.18
CA ASP A 497 -6.34 18.41 8.99
C ASP A 497 -5.13 18.72 8.09
N ALA A 498 -4.40 19.78 8.41
CA ALA A 498 -3.30 20.28 7.59
C ALA A 498 -2.16 19.26 7.35
N GLU A 499 -2.03 18.25 8.21
CA GLU A 499 -0.96 17.25 8.17
C GLU A 499 -1.46 15.89 7.67
N CYS A 500 -2.72 15.79 7.24
CA CYS A 500 -3.39 14.56 6.81
C CYS A 500 -3.29 13.41 7.83
N LEU A 501 -3.25 13.73 9.12
CA LEU A 501 -3.10 12.78 10.22
C LEU A 501 -4.38 12.05 10.59
N LEU A 502 -5.57 12.58 10.28
CA LEU A 502 -6.86 11.93 10.60
C LEU A 502 -6.89 10.47 10.09
N PRO A 503 -6.66 10.18 8.79
CA PRO A 503 -6.60 8.80 8.29
C PRO A 503 -5.45 7.99 8.88
N SER A 504 -4.29 8.61 9.10
CA SER A 504 -3.11 7.93 9.67
C SER A 504 -3.33 7.49 11.12
N ILE A 505 -3.93 8.34 11.95
CA ILE A 505 -4.34 8.02 13.32
C ILE A 505 -5.47 6.98 13.30
N ALA A 506 -6.37 7.07 12.31
CA ALA A 506 -7.42 6.08 12.11
C ALA A 506 -6.87 4.67 11.88
N ALA A 507 -5.75 4.54 11.17
CA ALA A 507 -5.05 3.28 10.96
C ALA A 507 -4.17 2.86 12.14
N LEU A 508 -3.48 3.81 12.77
CA LEU A 508 -2.51 3.56 13.85
C LEU A 508 -3.18 3.07 15.14
N ALA A 509 -4.24 3.73 15.61
CA ALA A 509 -4.83 3.42 16.91
C ALA A 509 -5.45 2.01 16.99
N PRO A 510 -6.26 1.55 16.02
CA PRO A 510 -6.75 0.17 15.98
C PRO A 510 -5.60 -0.85 15.84
N THR A 511 -4.55 -0.52 15.11
CA THR A 511 -3.37 -1.38 14.93
C THR A 511 -2.67 -1.63 16.27
N PHE A 512 -2.41 -0.58 17.06
CA PHE A 512 -1.87 -0.73 18.41
C PHE A 512 -2.83 -1.47 19.33
N GLY A 513 -4.12 -1.14 19.30
CA GLY A 513 -5.14 -1.83 20.09
C GLY A 513 -5.17 -3.34 19.79
N LYS A 514 -5.14 -3.72 18.51
CA LYS A 514 -5.07 -5.12 18.07
C LYS A 514 -3.77 -5.79 18.49
N ALA A 515 -2.62 -5.11 18.37
CA ALA A 515 -1.34 -5.65 18.80
C ALA A 515 -1.28 -5.86 20.32
N LEU A 516 -1.89 -4.97 21.11
CA LEU A 516 -2.00 -5.09 22.57
C LEU A 516 -2.93 -6.25 23.00
N ASN A 517 -3.96 -6.58 22.23
CA ASN A 517 -4.86 -7.72 22.48
C ASN A 517 -4.55 -8.96 21.62
N GLY A 518 -3.41 -8.96 20.92
CA GLY A 518 -2.99 -10.07 20.07
C GLY A 518 -2.49 -11.28 20.87
N PRO A 519 -1.98 -12.32 20.18
CA PRO A 519 -1.43 -13.52 20.82
C PRO A 519 -0.41 -13.20 21.90
N LYS A 520 -0.51 -13.88 23.04
CA LYS A 520 0.39 -13.73 24.19
C LYS A 520 1.46 -14.80 24.19
N GLU A 521 2.61 -14.50 24.75
CA GLU A 521 3.68 -15.49 24.86
C GLU A 521 3.23 -16.70 25.70
N ILE A 522 2.40 -16.45 26.70
CA ILE A 522 1.84 -17.50 27.56
C ILE A 522 0.95 -18.51 26.81
N ASP A 523 0.39 -18.13 25.65
CA ASP A 523 -0.44 -19.00 24.83
C ASP A 523 0.41 -20.07 24.10
N ILE A 524 1.72 -19.87 24.04
CA ILE A 524 2.68 -20.71 23.32
C ILE A 524 3.65 -21.37 24.30
N VAL A 525 4.14 -20.62 25.28
CA VAL A 525 5.12 -21.05 26.28
C VAL A 525 4.50 -20.94 27.68
N GLN A 526 4.38 -22.07 28.38
CA GLN A 526 3.69 -22.12 29.68
C GLN A 526 4.38 -21.31 30.79
N GLU A 527 5.71 -21.21 30.75
CA GLU A 527 6.52 -20.41 31.69
C GLU A 527 7.42 -19.47 30.88
N PRO A 528 6.90 -18.35 30.35
CA PRO A 528 7.66 -17.48 29.46
C PRO A 528 8.76 -16.75 30.22
N TRP A 529 9.91 -16.62 29.56
CA TRP A 529 10.95 -15.69 29.96
C TRP A 529 10.53 -14.29 29.46
N VAL A 530 10.38 -13.34 30.39
CA VAL A 530 10.03 -11.95 30.09
C VAL A 530 11.24 -11.08 30.41
N ASP A 531 11.67 -10.28 29.45
CA ASP A 531 12.77 -9.32 29.63
C ASP A 531 12.28 -7.87 29.59
N ASP A 532 13.22 -6.93 29.78
CA ASP A 532 12.93 -5.49 29.76
C ASP A 532 12.40 -5.03 28.38
N HIS A 533 12.80 -5.70 27.29
CA HIS A 533 12.33 -5.38 25.93
C HIS A 533 10.83 -5.66 25.79
N ASP A 534 10.37 -6.79 26.29
CA ASP A 534 8.95 -7.16 26.23
C ASP A 534 8.07 -6.19 27.02
N LEU A 535 8.55 -5.74 28.19
CA LEU A 535 7.87 -4.75 29.04
C LEU A 535 7.84 -3.36 28.39
N ASP A 536 8.95 -2.96 27.76
CA ASP A 536 9.08 -1.71 27.01
C ASP A 536 8.16 -1.69 25.78
N VAL A 537 8.05 -2.79 25.05
CA VAL A 537 7.15 -2.90 23.89
C VAL A 537 5.71 -2.64 24.31
N TYR A 538 5.23 -3.28 25.39
CA TYR A 538 3.87 -3.04 25.88
C TYR A 538 3.67 -1.59 26.33
N GLY A 539 4.61 -1.06 27.13
CA GLY A 539 4.53 0.30 27.65
C GLY A 539 4.52 1.35 26.54
N THR A 540 5.37 1.17 25.53
CA THR A 540 5.47 2.07 24.38
C THR A 540 4.20 2.06 23.56
N ARG A 541 3.62 0.89 23.28
CA ARG A 541 2.33 0.77 22.56
C ARG A 541 1.20 1.50 23.30
N CYS A 542 1.15 1.40 24.64
CA CYS A 542 0.18 2.13 25.45
C CYS A 542 0.36 3.65 25.34
N LEU A 543 1.61 4.13 25.33
CA LEU A 543 1.93 5.54 25.18
C LEU A 543 1.51 6.08 23.81
N TYR A 544 1.78 5.35 22.71
CA TYR A 544 1.31 5.75 21.39
C TYR A 544 -0.22 5.79 21.30
N LEU A 545 -0.91 4.85 21.93
CA LEU A 545 -2.37 4.85 21.96
C LEU A 545 -2.92 6.06 22.73
N PHE A 546 -2.26 6.46 23.83
CA PHE A 546 -2.54 7.73 24.52
C PHE A 546 -2.35 8.92 23.58
N TRP A 547 -1.23 9.02 22.87
CA TRP A 547 -0.97 10.13 21.95
C TRP A 547 -1.97 10.21 20.80
N CYS A 548 -2.46 9.07 20.30
CA CYS A 548 -3.55 9.07 19.31
C CYS A 548 -4.84 9.69 19.88
N ALA A 549 -5.19 9.33 21.12
CA ALA A 549 -6.37 9.88 21.79
C ALA A 549 -6.21 11.37 22.14
N ASP A 550 -5.03 11.76 22.63
CA ASP A 550 -4.71 13.15 22.96
C ASP A 550 -4.74 14.04 21.72
N TRP A 551 -4.12 13.60 20.63
CA TRP A 551 -4.13 14.33 19.37
C TRP A 551 -5.57 14.57 18.88
N LEU A 552 -6.39 13.51 18.82
CA LEU A 552 -7.78 13.62 18.37
C LEU A 552 -8.62 14.50 19.32
N SER A 553 -8.40 14.41 20.62
CA SER A 553 -9.02 15.29 21.63
C SER A 553 -8.70 16.76 21.35
N CYS A 554 -7.45 17.05 21.01
CA CYS A 554 -6.99 18.40 20.70
C CYS A 554 -7.52 18.92 19.37
N TYR A 555 -7.54 18.07 18.33
CA TYR A 555 -8.14 18.38 17.04
C TYR A 555 -9.62 18.76 17.20
N LEU A 556 -10.38 17.98 17.98
CA LEU A 556 -11.80 18.22 18.26
C LEU A 556 -12.08 19.52 19.07
N LYS A 557 -11.05 20.24 19.53
CA LYS A 557 -11.24 21.60 20.10
C LYS A 557 -11.61 22.59 19.00
N ASN A 558 -10.98 22.48 17.82
CA ASN A 558 -11.18 23.35 16.66
C ASN A 558 -11.04 22.49 15.38
N PRO A 559 -12.03 21.64 15.03
CA PRO A 559 -11.95 20.83 13.83
C PRO A 559 -12.00 21.72 12.57
N GLU A 560 -11.25 21.33 11.54
CA GLU A 560 -11.16 22.09 10.28
C GLU A 560 -12.09 21.47 9.23
N GLU A 561 -12.96 22.30 8.64
CA GLU A 561 -13.89 21.90 7.60
C GLU A 561 -13.17 21.82 6.24
N GLY A 562 -13.35 20.70 5.54
CA GLY A 562 -12.80 20.50 4.20
C GLY A 562 -13.73 21.01 3.09
N PRO A 563 -13.22 21.08 1.84
CA PRO A 563 -13.98 21.57 0.69
C PRO A 563 -15.18 20.67 0.31
N PHE A 564 -15.23 19.45 0.82
CA PHE A 564 -16.27 18.44 0.52
C PHE A 564 -17.12 18.09 1.76
N MET A 565 -17.36 19.06 2.66
CA MET A 565 -18.18 18.84 3.85
C MET A 565 -19.59 18.32 3.49
N LEU A 566 -19.96 17.14 3.98
CA LEU A 566 -21.20 16.44 3.59
C LEU A 566 -22.37 16.69 4.55
N VAL A 567 -22.11 17.26 5.72
CA VAL A 567 -23.09 17.42 6.80
C VAL A 567 -23.27 18.91 7.11
N ASP A 568 -24.48 19.29 7.50
CA ASP A 568 -24.77 20.61 8.07
C ASP A 568 -23.81 20.92 9.23
N SER A 569 -23.09 22.04 9.11
CA SER A 569 -22.08 22.53 10.06
C SER A 569 -22.57 22.56 11.51
N GLU A 570 -23.84 22.93 11.76
CA GLU A 570 -24.35 23.04 13.13
C GLU A 570 -24.52 21.66 13.79
N LYS A 571 -24.99 20.68 13.03
CA LYS A 571 -25.16 19.29 13.51
C LYS A 571 -23.81 18.62 13.71
N ALA A 572 -22.87 18.84 12.80
CA ALA A 572 -21.51 18.32 12.91
C ALA A 572 -20.79 18.88 14.16
N LEU A 573 -21.03 20.14 14.51
CA LEU A 573 -20.47 20.77 15.72
C LEU A 573 -21.05 20.20 17.04
N GLU A 574 -22.30 19.75 17.06
CA GLU A 574 -22.85 19.09 18.25
C GLU A 574 -22.27 17.68 18.45
N ASP A 575 -22.18 16.91 17.36
CA ASP A 575 -21.63 15.55 17.38
C ASP A 575 -20.14 15.54 17.75
N THR A 576 -19.34 16.49 17.25
CA THR A 576 -17.93 16.66 17.61
C THR A 576 -17.75 16.96 19.10
N ARG A 577 -18.61 17.76 19.74
CA ARG A 577 -18.56 18.00 21.20
C ARG A 577 -18.83 16.74 22.02
N ARG A 578 -19.75 15.89 21.57
CA ARG A 578 -20.02 14.60 22.22
C ARG A 578 -18.83 13.66 22.04
N MET A 579 -18.30 13.58 20.82
CA MET A 579 -17.12 12.79 20.48
C MET A 579 -15.92 13.21 21.34
N ARG A 580 -15.67 14.51 21.44
CA ARG A 580 -14.58 15.09 22.23
C ARG A 580 -14.57 14.60 23.67
N ARG A 581 -15.72 14.63 24.35
CA ARG A 581 -15.82 14.15 25.75
C ARG A 581 -15.44 12.67 25.89
N ALA A 582 -15.85 11.84 24.93
CA ALA A 582 -15.50 10.42 24.93
C ALA A 582 -13.99 10.21 24.69
N ILE A 583 -13.40 10.94 23.74
CA ILE A 583 -11.99 10.87 23.42
C ILE A 583 -11.10 11.45 24.55
N GLU A 584 -11.50 12.55 25.18
CA GLU A 584 -10.83 13.11 26.37
C GLU A 584 -10.82 12.10 27.53
N HIS A 585 -11.92 11.37 27.74
CA HIS A 585 -11.99 10.32 28.75
C HIS A 585 -11.09 9.13 28.40
N ALA A 586 -11.03 8.73 27.12
CA ALA A 586 -10.12 7.71 26.63
C ALA A 586 -8.66 8.12 26.85
N ALA A 587 -8.27 9.34 26.49
CA ALA A 587 -6.92 9.87 26.68
C ALA A 587 -6.50 9.84 28.16
N LYS A 588 -7.37 10.31 29.07
CA LYS A 588 -7.14 10.24 30.52
C LYS A 588 -6.89 8.80 31.00
N SER A 589 -7.75 7.87 30.58
CA SER A 589 -7.68 6.48 31.02
C SER A 589 -6.41 5.79 30.49
N LEU A 590 -6.05 6.05 29.23
CA LEU A 590 -4.84 5.53 28.61
C LEU A 590 -3.56 6.08 29.28
N LEU A 591 -3.55 7.36 29.63
CA LEU A 591 -2.42 7.96 30.34
C LEU A 591 -2.26 7.38 31.74
N ILE A 592 -3.35 7.24 32.50
CA ILE A 592 -3.34 6.58 33.81
C ILE A 592 -2.80 5.15 33.68
N ASN A 593 -3.27 4.40 32.68
CA ASN A 593 -2.80 3.05 32.41
C ASN A 593 -1.30 2.99 32.11
N TRP A 594 -0.78 3.91 31.29
CA TRP A 594 0.65 3.98 30.99
C TRP A 594 1.49 4.28 32.24
N VAL A 595 1.04 5.23 33.08
CA VAL A 595 1.74 5.56 34.33
C VAL A 595 1.68 4.39 35.32
N ALA A 596 0.50 3.77 35.48
CA ALA A 596 0.31 2.59 36.33
C ALA A 596 1.21 1.43 35.89
N TRP A 597 1.33 1.20 34.57
CA TRP A 597 2.25 0.21 34.02
C TRP A 597 3.70 0.53 34.36
N GLY A 598 4.14 1.78 34.19
CA GLY A 598 5.49 2.21 34.55
C GLY A 598 5.81 2.00 36.03
N LEU A 599 4.89 2.38 36.93
CA LEU A 599 5.03 2.14 38.37
C LEU A 599 5.07 0.64 38.72
N PHE A 600 4.29 -0.18 38.01
CA PHE A 600 4.25 -1.62 38.20
C PHE A 600 5.56 -2.29 37.75
N VAL A 601 6.06 -1.95 36.56
CA VAL A 601 7.30 -2.49 36.00
C VAL A 601 8.52 -2.15 36.86
N GLU A 602 8.58 -0.94 37.43
CA GLU A 602 9.67 -0.54 38.31
C GLU A 602 9.77 -1.36 39.62
N ALA A 603 8.70 -2.05 40.00
CA ALA A 603 8.67 -2.95 41.14
C ALA A 603 9.07 -4.41 40.80
N LEU A 604 9.34 -4.72 39.52
CA LEU A 604 9.70 -6.07 39.06
C LEU A 604 11.23 -6.33 39.16
N PRO A 605 11.67 -7.60 39.17
CA PRO A 605 13.08 -7.94 39.09
C PRO A 605 13.71 -7.42 37.79
N ARG A 606 14.93 -6.87 37.89
CA ARG A 606 15.73 -6.46 36.71
C ARG A 606 16.46 -7.64 36.08
N GLY A 607 16.70 -7.58 34.77
CA GLY A 607 17.50 -8.58 34.05
C GLY A 607 16.71 -9.80 33.55
N GLY A 608 15.38 -9.64 33.47
CA GLY A 608 14.45 -10.68 33.02
C GLY A 608 14.11 -11.72 34.08
N PHE A 609 12.94 -12.34 33.92
CA PHE A 609 12.41 -13.31 34.86
C PHE A 609 11.43 -14.27 34.20
N THR A 610 11.29 -15.46 34.77
CA THR A 610 10.27 -16.43 34.35
C THR A 610 8.95 -16.12 35.04
N VAL A 611 7.86 -16.08 34.26
CA VAL A 611 6.51 -15.87 34.79
C VAL A 611 5.78 -17.21 34.84
N ARG A 612 5.19 -17.54 35.98
CA ARG A 612 4.33 -18.73 36.13
C ARG A 612 2.87 -18.34 36.08
N GLN A 613 2.05 -19.12 35.38
CA GLN A 613 0.60 -18.99 35.53
C GLN A 613 0.21 -19.27 36.99
N PRO A 614 -0.73 -18.49 37.57
CA PRO A 614 -1.40 -18.92 38.78
C PRO A 614 -2.03 -20.29 38.51
N ARG A 615 -1.61 -21.33 39.24
CA ARG A 615 -2.31 -22.62 39.19
C ARG A 615 -3.76 -22.35 39.61
N GLY A 616 -4.70 -22.78 38.76
CA GLY A 616 -6.12 -22.40 38.82
C GLY A 616 -6.71 -22.32 40.23
N VAL A 617 -7.46 -21.24 40.44
CA VAL A 617 -8.59 -21.23 41.38
C VAL A 617 -9.84 -21.50 40.57
#